data_AF-A0A6G1AIQ6-F1
#
_entry.id   AF-A0A6G1AIQ6-F1
#
_cell.length_a   1.000
_cell.length_b   1.000
_cell.length_c   1.000
_cell.angle_alpha   90.00
_cell.angle_beta   90.00
_cell.angle_gamma   90.00
#
_symmetry.space_group_name_H-M   'P 1'
#
loop_
_entity.id
_entity.type
_entity.pdbx_description
1 polymer ?
#
loop_
_entity_poly.entity_id
_entity_poly.type
_entity_poly.pdbx_seq_one_letter_code
_entity_poly.pdbx_strand_id
1 'polypeptide(L)'
;SAGDSLPSLRGAAPPYPTWQLLSGGSPTPTSGFRTAGQATSGSAMAGFPGLERKFRRGRPRGKRVCLCRRKRRVAREVSKPPGSGGPSRGALQCMCGNTMSVPLLTDAATVSGAERETAAVIFLHGLGDTGHSWADALSTIRLPHVKYICPHAPRIPVTLNMKMVMPSWFDLMGLSPDAPEDEAGIKKAAENIKALIEHEMKNGIPANRIVLGGFSQGGALSLYTALTCPHPLAGIVALSCWLPLHRAFPQAANGSAKDLAILQCHGELDPMVPVRFGALTAEKLRSVVTPARVQFKTYPGVMHSSCPQEMAAVKEFLEKLLPPV
;
A
#
# COMPACT_ATOMS: atom_id res chain seq x y z
N SER A 1 -36.02 6.87 43.28
CA SER A 1 -36.87 6.76 42.09
C SER A 1 -36.65 8.01 41.24
N ALA A 2 -35.91 7.95 40.12
CA ALA A 2 -36.41 7.67 38.75
C ALA A 2 -37.56 8.62 38.36
N GLY A 3 -37.62 9.34 37.23
CA GLY A 3 -36.78 9.61 36.04
C GLY A 3 -37.05 11.08 35.65
N ASP A 4 -36.81 11.66 34.49
CA ASP A 4 -36.29 11.30 33.17
C ASP A 4 -35.79 12.63 32.57
N SER A 5 -34.57 12.66 32.02
CA SER A 5 -34.09 13.79 31.24
C SER A 5 -33.32 13.27 30.02
N LEU A 6 -33.98 13.28 28.86
CA LEU A 6 -33.39 13.06 27.54
C LEU A 6 -32.20 13.99 27.29
N PRO A 7 -31.10 13.51 26.68
CA PRO A 7 -30.20 14.37 25.93
C PRO A 7 -30.35 14.15 24.42
N SER A 8 -30.35 15.28 23.73
CA SER A 8 -30.44 15.47 22.29
C SER A 8 -29.41 14.67 21.48
N LEU A 9 -29.89 13.98 20.45
CA LEU A 9 -29.07 13.48 19.34
C LEU A 9 -28.50 14.66 18.54
N ARG A 10 -27.18 14.90 18.66
CA ARG A 10 -26.43 15.72 17.70
C ARG A 10 -25.84 14.80 16.62
N GLY A 11 -26.38 14.98 15.42
CA GLY A 11 -25.74 14.84 14.10
C GLY A 11 -24.67 13.77 13.93
N ALA A 12 -25.09 12.60 13.41
CA ALA A 12 -24.20 11.73 12.66
C ALA A 12 -23.77 12.47 11.37
N ALA A 13 -22.46 12.53 11.12
CA ALA A 13 -21.91 13.00 9.86
C ALA A 13 -22.29 12.01 8.72
N PRO A 14 -22.62 12.49 7.52
CA PRO A 14 -22.99 11.62 6.41
C PRO A 14 -21.76 10.84 5.90
N PRO A 15 -21.96 9.65 5.29
CA PRO A 15 -20.87 8.94 4.62
C PRO A 15 -20.28 9.76 3.48
N TYR A 16 -18.95 9.78 3.38
CA TYR A 16 -18.17 10.45 2.34
C TYR A 16 -18.54 9.94 0.92
N PRO A 17 -18.33 10.77 -0.12
CA PRO A 17 -18.89 10.50 -1.44
C PRO A 17 -18.22 9.28 -2.09
N THR A 18 -19.07 8.36 -2.53
CA THR A 18 -18.74 7.34 -3.53
C THR A 18 -18.10 7.99 -4.75
N TRP A 19 -16.94 7.49 -5.16
CA TRP A 19 -16.23 7.93 -6.36
C TRP A 19 -17.08 7.70 -7.61
N GLN A 20 -17.72 8.75 -8.13
CA GLN A 20 -18.34 8.74 -9.46
C GLN A 20 -17.31 9.22 -10.49
N LEU A 21 -16.85 8.29 -11.33
CA LEU A 21 -16.22 8.62 -12.61
C LEU A 21 -17.27 9.26 -13.52
N LEU A 22 -16.99 10.49 -13.98
CA LEU A 22 -17.78 11.16 -15.01
C LEU A 22 -17.70 10.35 -16.31
N SER A 23 -18.69 9.48 -16.51
CA SER A 23 -18.90 8.73 -17.73
C SER A 23 -19.69 9.62 -18.70
N GLY A 24 -18.99 10.33 -19.58
CA GLY A 24 -19.61 11.01 -20.70
C GLY A 24 -20.00 10.02 -21.80
N GLY A 25 -21.22 10.14 -22.31
CA GLY A 25 -21.59 9.70 -23.66
C GLY A 25 -22.54 8.50 -23.75
N SER A 26 -23.84 8.78 -23.78
CA SER A 26 -24.82 7.94 -24.48
C SER A 26 -24.65 8.08 -25.99
N PRO A 27 -24.93 7.02 -26.76
CA PRO A 27 -25.87 7.22 -27.86
C PRO A 27 -26.95 6.13 -27.89
N THR A 28 -28.17 6.58 -28.14
CA THR A 28 -29.34 5.76 -28.44
C THR A 28 -29.22 5.08 -29.81
N PRO A 29 -29.93 3.95 -30.04
CA PRO A 29 -29.88 3.21 -31.28
C PRO A 29 -30.92 3.73 -32.29
N THR A 30 -30.59 3.73 -33.58
CA THR A 30 -31.59 3.74 -34.65
C THR A 30 -31.32 2.64 -35.67
N SER A 31 -32.39 1.92 -35.96
CA SER A 31 -32.56 0.84 -36.93
C SER A 31 -32.53 1.33 -38.38
N GLY A 32 -32.10 0.49 -39.33
CA GLY A 32 -32.41 0.72 -40.75
C GLY A 32 -31.68 -0.16 -41.76
N PHE A 33 -32.39 -1.18 -42.25
CA PHE A 33 -32.11 -2.04 -43.40
C PHE A 33 -31.67 -1.33 -44.72
N ARG A 34 -30.73 -1.94 -45.47
CA ARG A 34 -30.81 -2.43 -46.89
C ARG A 34 -29.54 -2.23 -47.76
N THR A 35 -29.08 -3.37 -48.30
CA THR A 35 -28.58 -3.71 -49.66
C THR A 35 -27.43 -2.95 -50.36
N ALA A 36 -26.38 -3.73 -50.65
CA ALA A 36 -25.69 -3.99 -51.93
C ALA A 36 -25.18 -2.84 -52.83
N GLY A 37 -23.90 -2.92 -53.21
CA GLY A 37 -23.31 -2.23 -54.36
C GLY A 37 -21.78 -2.31 -54.41
N GLN A 38 -21.24 -3.17 -55.29
CA GLN A 38 -19.82 -3.19 -55.71
C GLN A 38 -19.52 -2.02 -56.67
N ALA A 39 -18.27 -1.53 -56.68
CA ALA A 39 -17.47 -1.02 -57.82
C ALA A 39 -16.41 -0.01 -57.32
N THR A 40 -15.14 -0.40 -57.17
CA THR A 40 -14.00 -0.22 -58.12
C THR A 40 -13.36 1.18 -58.21
N SER A 41 -12.04 1.16 -57.96
CA SER A 41 -10.95 1.79 -58.75
C SER A 41 -10.46 3.22 -58.46
N GLY A 42 -9.12 3.30 -58.38
CA GLY A 42 -8.26 4.43 -58.78
C GLY A 42 -8.07 5.54 -57.74
N SER A 43 -6.94 6.21 -57.61
CA SER A 43 -5.59 6.08 -58.15
C SER A 43 -4.67 6.98 -57.30
N ALA A 44 -3.38 6.70 -57.33
CA ALA A 44 -2.30 7.43 -56.67
C ALA A 44 -2.00 8.83 -57.27
N MET A 45 -1.28 9.66 -56.50
CA MET A 45 -0.21 10.63 -56.85
C MET A 45 -0.14 11.70 -55.73
N ALA A 46 0.93 11.90 -54.95
CA ALA A 46 2.34 12.24 -55.22
C ALA A 46 2.66 13.74 -55.05
N GLY A 47 3.71 14.02 -54.25
CA GLY A 47 4.55 15.23 -54.25
C GLY A 47 4.09 16.42 -53.40
N PHE A 48 4.93 17.28 -52.80
CA PHE A 48 6.39 17.36 -52.54
C PHE A 48 6.59 18.69 -51.71
N PRO A 49 7.80 19.18 -51.34
CA PRO A 49 8.13 19.57 -49.97
C PRO A 49 8.57 21.05 -49.77
N GLY A 50 8.93 21.42 -48.53
CA GLY A 50 9.65 22.66 -48.16
C GLY A 50 9.04 23.27 -46.89
N LEU A 51 9.78 23.71 -45.86
CA LEU A 51 11.02 24.47 -45.88
C LEU A 51 11.75 24.35 -44.52
N GLU A 52 13.08 24.29 -44.57
CA GLU A 52 13.98 24.49 -43.43
C GLU A 52 13.77 25.86 -42.75
N ARG A 53 14.06 25.95 -41.44
CA ARG A 53 14.87 27.05 -40.89
C ARG A 53 15.59 26.65 -39.60
N LYS A 54 16.90 26.51 -39.74
CA LYS A 54 17.91 26.48 -38.68
C LYS A 54 17.94 27.85 -37.99
N PHE A 55 18.01 27.87 -36.66
CA PHE A 55 18.67 28.96 -35.92
C PHE A 55 19.67 28.37 -34.93
N ARG A 56 20.94 28.74 -35.12
CA ARG A 56 22.08 28.47 -34.22
C ARG A 56 22.41 29.75 -33.44
N ARG A 57 23.09 29.53 -32.31
CA ARG A 57 23.91 30.43 -31.47
C ARG A 57 23.12 31.13 -30.33
N GLY A 58 23.57 31.14 -29.08
CA GLY A 58 24.87 30.73 -28.53
C GLY A 58 24.86 30.55 -26.99
N ARG A 59 25.93 29.94 -26.50
CA ARG A 59 26.33 29.93 -25.07
C ARG A 59 27.04 31.25 -24.73
N PRO A 60 27.10 31.60 -23.43
CA PRO A 60 28.42 31.56 -22.81
C PRO A 60 28.46 30.85 -21.45
N ARG A 61 29.70 30.56 -21.06
CA ARG A 61 30.20 29.78 -19.93
C ARG A 61 29.95 30.46 -18.59
N GLY A 62 29.80 29.67 -17.53
CA GLY A 62 29.91 30.11 -16.14
C GLY A 62 30.11 28.95 -15.18
N LYS A 63 31.37 28.53 -14.99
CA LYS A 63 31.78 27.60 -13.93
C LYS A 63 31.61 28.28 -12.57
N ARG A 64 30.92 27.66 -11.61
CA ARG A 64 31.23 27.79 -10.18
C ARG A 64 31.09 26.44 -9.49
N VAL A 65 32.26 25.89 -9.18
CA VAL A 65 32.47 24.85 -8.18
C VAL A 65 32.24 25.50 -6.82
N CYS A 66 31.33 24.96 -6.00
CA CYS A 66 31.28 25.30 -4.58
C CYS A 66 31.70 24.06 -3.79
N LEU A 67 32.87 24.19 -3.17
CA LEU A 67 33.61 23.16 -2.47
C LEU A 67 32.95 22.88 -1.11
N CYS A 68 32.66 21.61 -0.85
CA CYS A 68 32.23 21.11 0.45
C CYS A 68 33.34 21.33 1.48
N ARG A 69 33.20 22.30 2.39
CA ARG A 69 34.11 22.46 3.54
C ARG A 69 33.67 21.56 4.70
N ARG A 70 34.28 20.37 4.76
CA ARG A 70 34.38 19.56 5.98
C ARG A 70 35.15 20.34 7.04
N LYS A 71 34.51 20.71 8.15
CA LYS A 71 35.21 21.16 9.36
C LYS A 71 35.72 19.93 10.11
N ARG A 72 37.00 19.59 9.94
CA ARG A 72 37.76 18.79 10.91
C ARG A 72 38.03 19.68 12.13
N ARG A 73 37.49 19.33 13.30
CA ARG A 73 37.98 19.88 14.58
C ARG A 73 39.19 19.06 15.02
N VAL A 74 40.29 19.78 15.18
CA VAL A 74 41.56 19.31 15.76
C VAL A 74 41.36 19.11 17.26
N ALA A 75 41.78 17.95 17.76
CA ALA A 75 41.90 17.65 19.18
C ALA A 75 42.97 18.55 19.80
N ARG A 76 42.64 19.22 20.91
CA ARG A 76 43.63 19.80 21.82
C ARG A 76 43.66 18.93 23.07
N GLU A 77 44.77 18.25 23.26
CA GLU A 77 45.19 17.70 24.55
C GLU A 77 45.33 18.85 25.56
N VAL A 78 44.74 18.67 26.73
CA VAL A 78 45.06 19.45 27.92
C VAL A 78 45.34 18.45 29.05
N SER A 79 46.50 18.66 29.65
CA SER A 79 47.16 17.89 30.69
C SER A 79 46.38 17.84 32.02
N LYS A 80 46.43 16.67 32.68
CA LYS A 80 45.96 16.42 34.06
C LYS A 80 46.96 16.94 35.11
N PRO A 81 46.47 17.27 36.32
CA PRO A 81 47.20 17.04 37.57
C PRO A 81 46.55 15.92 38.43
N PRO A 82 47.28 15.34 39.40
CA PRO A 82 46.85 14.14 40.13
C PRO A 82 46.16 14.47 41.48
N GLY A 83 45.25 13.60 41.94
CA GLY A 83 44.69 13.68 43.29
C GLY A 83 43.50 12.75 43.57
N SER A 84 43.79 11.61 44.21
CA SER A 84 43.02 10.81 45.21
C SER A 84 41.47 10.75 45.22
N GLY A 85 40.95 9.51 45.24
CA GLY A 85 39.66 9.12 45.87
C GLY A 85 38.75 8.22 45.02
N GLY A 86 38.58 6.93 45.37
CA GLY A 86 37.57 6.02 44.79
C GLY A 86 36.25 6.00 45.59
N PRO A 87 35.33 5.03 45.40
CA PRO A 87 34.91 4.34 44.18
C PRO A 87 33.48 4.76 43.75
N SER A 88 33.23 4.83 42.44
CA SER A 88 31.92 5.10 41.85
C SER A 88 31.10 3.80 41.67
N ARG A 89 29.85 3.79 42.15
CA ARG A 89 28.83 2.80 41.77
C ARG A 89 27.52 3.53 41.42
N GLY A 90 27.08 3.31 40.18
CA GLY A 90 25.66 3.18 39.82
C GLY A 90 24.90 4.46 39.47
N ALA A 91 25.20 5.06 38.33
CA ALA A 91 24.18 5.82 37.59
C ALA A 91 23.77 4.98 36.37
N LEU A 92 22.54 4.45 36.39
CA LEU A 92 21.88 3.90 35.22
C LEU A 92 21.78 5.01 34.17
N GLN A 93 22.69 5.00 33.20
CA GLN A 93 22.57 5.84 32.02
C GLN A 93 21.49 5.23 31.13
N CYS A 94 20.35 5.89 31.08
CA CYS A 94 19.28 5.64 30.12
C CYS A 94 19.87 5.56 28.70
N MET A 95 19.81 4.38 28.09
CA MET A 95 20.09 4.22 26.67
C MET A 95 18.88 4.71 25.90
N CYS A 96 18.80 6.02 25.67
CA CYS A 96 17.96 6.57 24.62
C CYS A 96 18.56 6.09 23.29
N GLY A 97 18.07 4.96 22.78
CA GLY A 97 18.39 4.50 21.44
C GLY A 97 18.01 5.57 20.44
N ASN A 98 18.88 5.84 19.47
CA ASN A 98 18.51 6.57 18.27
C ASN A 98 17.37 5.80 17.58
N THR A 99 16.13 6.22 17.82
CA THR A 99 14.97 5.80 17.04
C THR A 99 15.18 6.33 15.64
N MET A 100 15.64 5.46 14.73
CA MET A 100 15.53 5.72 13.30
C MET A 100 14.04 5.94 13.04
N SER A 101 13.64 7.18 12.75
CA SER A 101 12.25 7.48 12.46
C SER A 101 11.87 6.77 11.15
N VAL A 102 10.95 5.82 11.23
CA VAL A 102 10.30 5.27 10.03
C VAL A 102 9.21 6.28 9.65
N PRO A 103 9.31 7.00 8.52
CA PRO A 103 8.38 8.10 8.21
C PRO A 103 6.91 7.68 8.19
N LEU A 104 6.62 6.44 7.83
CA LEU A 104 5.25 5.90 7.80
C LEU A 104 4.66 5.66 9.20
N LEU A 105 5.48 5.59 10.26
CA LEU A 105 4.99 5.39 11.64
C LEU A 105 4.63 6.68 12.35
N THR A 106 5.26 7.81 11.97
CA THR A 106 5.10 9.06 12.72
C THR A 106 3.64 9.51 12.79
N ASP A 107 2.90 9.29 11.70
CA ASP A 107 1.50 9.69 11.59
C ASP A 107 0.55 8.50 11.49
N ALA A 108 1.00 7.25 11.66
CA ALA A 108 0.13 6.08 11.47
C ALA A 108 -1.01 6.03 12.49
N ALA A 109 -2.23 5.78 12.00
CA ALA A 109 -3.34 5.40 12.87
C ALA A 109 -3.06 4.01 13.45
N THR A 110 -2.99 3.90 14.77
CA THR A 110 -2.66 2.64 15.46
C THR A 110 -3.78 2.25 16.40
N VAL A 111 -4.22 0.99 16.32
CA VAL A 111 -5.10 0.37 17.31
C VAL A 111 -4.25 -0.57 18.16
N SER A 112 -4.02 -0.18 19.41
CA SER A 112 -3.28 -1.00 20.36
C SER A 112 -4.11 -2.15 20.90
N GLY A 113 -3.40 -3.23 21.23
CA GLY A 113 -3.94 -4.36 21.99
C GLY A 113 -4.42 -3.94 23.38
N ALA A 114 -5.31 -4.74 23.96
CA ALA A 114 -5.68 -4.61 25.38
C ALA A 114 -4.64 -5.25 26.32
N GLU A 115 -3.82 -6.14 25.77
CA GLU A 115 -2.75 -6.87 26.45
C GLU A 115 -1.38 -6.50 25.86
N ARG A 116 -0.32 -7.15 26.36
CA ARG A 116 1.01 -7.02 25.76
C ARG A 116 0.96 -7.48 24.30
N GLU A 117 1.38 -6.60 23.40
CA GLU A 117 1.40 -6.87 21.96
C GLU A 117 2.47 -7.91 21.62
N THR A 118 2.05 -9.07 21.11
CA THR A 118 2.92 -10.18 20.68
C THR A 118 2.84 -10.46 19.18
N ALA A 119 2.01 -9.70 18.47
CA ALA A 119 1.78 -9.78 17.04
C ALA A 119 1.36 -8.42 16.49
N ALA A 120 1.56 -8.23 15.18
CA ALA A 120 1.18 -7.00 14.49
C ALA A 120 0.47 -7.28 13.17
N VAL A 121 -0.49 -6.42 12.83
CA VAL A 121 -1.11 -6.32 11.52
C VAL A 121 -0.78 -4.96 10.95
N ILE A 122 -0.10 -4.91 9.80
CA ILE A 122 0.15 -3.67 9.07
C ILE A 122 -0.85 -3.62 7.93
N PHE A 123 -1.83 -2.71 7.98
CA PHE A 123 -2.94 -2.64 7.03
C PHE A 123 -2.89 -1.37 6.17
N LEU A 124 -2.82 -1.53 4.85
CA LEU A 124 -2.66 -0.45 3.90
C LEU A 124 -4.00 -0.07 3.25
N HIS A 125 -4.41 1.19 3.38
CA HIS A 125 -5.66 1.70 2.83
C HIS A 125 -5.62 1.82 1.29
N GLY A 126 -6.80 1.98 0.67
CA GLY A 126 -6.94 2.19 -0.77
C GLY A 126 -6.65 3.64 -1.21
N LEU A 127 -6.65 3.87 -2.53
CA LEU A 127 -6.43 5.18 -3.14
C LEU A 127 -7.38 6.25 -2.55
N GLY A 128 -6.83 7.41 -2.17
CA GLY A 128 -7.61 8.57 -1.72
C GLY A 128 -8.09 8.51 -0.28
N ASP A 129 -7.97 7.36 0.40
CA ASP A 129 -8.37 7.16 1.80
C ASP A 129 -7.25 7.55 2.78
N THR A 130 -7.48 7.31 4.07
CA THR A 130 -6.48 7.39 5.14
C THR A 130 -6.55 6.13 6.01
N GLY A 131 -5.52 5.89 6.83
CA GLY A 131 -5.48 4.78 7.79
C GLY A 131 -6.55 4.83 8.88
N HIS A 132 -7.20 5.96 9.15
CA HIS A 132 -8.22 6.07 10.20
C HIS A 132 -9.43 5.18 9.92
N SER A 133 -9.94 5.21 8.69
CA SER A 133 -11.11 4.44 8.25
C SER A 133 -10.92 2.94 8.50
N TRP A 134 -9.72 2.42 8.22
CA TRP A 134 -9.38 1.02 8.44
C TRP A 134 -8.99 0.71 9.89
N ALA A 135 -8.40 1.65 10.62
CA ALA A 135 -8.19 1.51 12.06
C ALA A 135 -9.53 1.32 12.79
N ASP A 136 -10.54 2.14 12.47
CA ASP A 136 -11.88 2.02 13.04
C ASP A 136 -12.51 0.66 12.70
N ALA A 137 -12.45 0.23 11.43
CA ALA A 137 -12.97 -1.07 11.02
C ALA A 137 -12.27 -2.25 11.72
N LEU A 138 -10.94 -2.23 11.79
CA LEU A 138 -10.13 -3.28 12.43
C LEU A 138 -10.32 -3.30 13.95
N SER A 139 -10.64 -2.16 14.57
CA SER A 139 -10.94 -2.10 16.01
C SER A 139 -12.13 -2.99 16.40
N THR A 140 -13.09 -3.19 15.50
CA THR A 140 -14.28 -4.02 15.73
C THR A 140 -13.98 -5.52 15.75
N ILE A 141 -12.87 -5.93 15.14
CA ILE A 141 -12.41 -7.32 15.08
C ILE A 141 -11.06 -7.52 15.78
N ARG A 142 -10.67 -6.57 16.64
CA ARG A 142 -9.35 -6.55 17.28
C ARG A 142 -9.14 -7.77 18.18
N LEU A 143 -7.91 -8.29 18.16
CA LEU A 143 -7.43 -9.30 19.10
C LEU A 143 -6.63 -8.63 20.22
N PRO A 144 -6.74 -9.08 21.48
CA PRO A 144 -6.20 -8.36 22.63
C PRO A 144 -4.66 -8.25 22.62
N HIS A 145 -3.96 -9.21 22.03
CA HIS A 145 -2.50 -9.28 21.94
C HIS A 145 -1.93 -8.84 20.58
N VAL A 146 -2.77 -8.27 19.70
CA VAL A 146 -2.38 -7.85 18.34
C VAL A 146 -2.46 -6.33 18.22
N LYS A 147 -1.37 -5.73 17.73
CA LYS A 147 -1.31 -4.32 17.34
C LYS A 147 -1.74 -4.16 15.88
N TYR A 148 -2.60 -3.19 15.57
CA TYR A 148 -2.98 -2.88 14.19
C TYR A 148 -2.41 -1.52 13.80
N ILE A 149 -1.60 -1.48 12.74
CA ILE A 149 -0.89 -0.30 12.26
C ILE A 149 -1.44 0.05 10.88
N CYS A 150 -2.10 1.20 10.75
CA CYS A 150 -2.70 1.69 9.52
C CYS A 150 -1.96 2.96 9.07
N PRO A 151 -0.82 2.83 8.38
CA PRO A 151 -0.04 3.98 7.93
C PRO A 151 -0.80 4.82 6.90
N HIS A 152 -0.46 6.11 6.83
CA HIS A 152 -0.98 7.03 5.81
C HIS A 152 -0.11 7.00 4.55
N ALA A 153 -0.73 6.79 3.39
CA ALA A 153 -0.05 6.95 2.12
C ALA A 153 0.38 8.41 1.92
N PRO A 154 1.56 8.67 1.32
CA PRO A 154 1.96 10.01 0.98
C PRO A 154 1.01 10.61 -0.07
N ARG A 155 0.91 11.94 -0.08
CA ARG A 155 0.16 12.67 -1.11
C ARG A 155 1.02 12.83 -2.35
N ILE A 156 0.65 12.19 -3.45
CA ILE A 156 1.36 12.23 -4.74
C ILE A 156 0.39 12.49 -5.90
N PRO A 157 0.84 13.03 -7.03
CA PRO A 157 0.00 13.14 -8.23
C PRO A 157 -0.32 11.75 -8.78
N VAL A 158 -1.59 11.52 -9.16
CA VAL A 158 -2.06 10.22 -9.70
C VAL A 158 -2.49 10.36 -11.15
N THR A 159 -1.81 9.66 -12.06
CA THR A 159 -2.00 9.76 -13.51
C THR A 159 -3.43 9.41 -13.92
N LEU A 160 -4.01 8.35 -13.36
CA LEU A 160 -5.39 7.91 -13.60
C LEU A 160 -6.41 9.00 -13.29
N ASN A 161 -6.11 9.90 -12.34
CA ASN A 161 -6.99 10.99 -11.94
C ASN A 161 -6.42 12.35 -12.36
N MET A 162 -6.03 12.46 -13.63
CA MET A 162 -5.56 13.71 -14.25
C MET A 162 -4.40 14.38 -13.50
N LYS A 163 -3.52 13.58 -12.86
CA LYS A 163 -2.39 14.04 -12.02
C LYS A 163 -2.80 14.86 -10.79
N MET A 164 -4.04 14.75 -10.34
CA MET A 164 -4.47 15.35 -9.08
C MET A 164 -3.70 14.74 -7.90
N VAL A 165 -3.34 15.58 -6.92
CA VAL A 165 -2.57 15.17 -5.74
C VAL A 165 -3.50 14.62 -4.65
N MET A 166 -3.35 13.34 -4.35
CA MET A 166 -4.11 12.63 -3.31
C MET A 166 -3.27 11.55 -2.62
N PRO A 167 -3.71 11.03 -1.45
CA PRO A 167 -3.05 9.88 -0.81
C PRO A 167 -2.98 8.69 -1.76
N SER A 168 -1.78 8.24 -2.10
CA SER A 168 -1.54 7.10 -2.98
C SER A 168 -0.18 6.47 -2.68
N TRP A 169 -0.12 5.14 -2.68
CA TRP A 169 1.12 4.42 -2.36
C TRP A 169 2.14 4.47 -3.51
N PHE A 170 1.66 4.45 -4.74
CA PHE A 170 2.42 4.52 -5.99
C PHE A 170 1.52 5.13 -7.08
N ASP A 171 2.07 5.50 -8.24
CA ASP A 171 1.24 6.06 -9.32
C ASP A 171 0.35 4.98 -9.95
N LEU A 172 -0.91 5.32 -10.21
CA LEU A 172 -1.86 4.47 -10.93
C LEU A 172 -2.12 5.08 -12.29
N MET A 173 -1.95 4.29 -13.36
CA MET A 173 -2.09 4.76 -14.75
C MET A 173 -3.30 4.14 -15.45
N GLY A 174 -3.84 3.03 -14.94
CA GLY A 174 -5.00 2.34 -15.49
C GLY A 174 -5.54 1.28 -14.54
N LEU A 175 -6.75 0.78 -14.86
CA LEU A 175 -7.45 -0.29 -14.13
C LEU A 175 -7.70 -1.52 -15.01
N SER A 176 -6.89 -1.72 -16.06
CA SER A 176 -6.94 -2.93 -16.90
C SER A 176 -5.71 -3.80 -16.64
N PRO A 177 -5.74 -5.12 -16.94
CA PRO A 177 -4.61 -6.01 -16.67
C PRO A 177 -3.36 -5.68 -17.50
N ASP A 178 -3.54 -5.00 -18.63
CA ASP A 178 -2.48 -4.59 -19.54
C ASP A 178 -2.10 -3.12 -19.37
N ALA A 179 -2.66 -2.43 -18.38
CA ALA A 179 -2.28 -1.07 -18.07
C ALA A 179 -0.81 -1.02 -17.61
N PRO A 180 -0.05 0.01 -18.02
CA PRO A 180 1.27 0.25 -17.45
C PRO A 180 1.18 0.43 -15.93
N GLU A 181 2.14 -0.14 -15.21
CA GLU A 181 2.27 0.01 -13.75
C GLU A 181 3.52 0.80 -13.38
N ASP A 182 3.46 1.55 -12.28
CA ASP A 182 4.58 2.31 -11.73
C ASP A 182 5.57 1.39 -11.01
N GLU A 183 6.35 0.62 -11.75
CA GLU A 183 7.29 -0.35 -11.19
C GLU A 183 8.25 0.29 -10.16
N ALA A 184 8.75 1.49 -10.44
CA ALA A 184 9.66 2.19 -9.55
C ALA A 184 8.96 2.63 -8.25
N GLY A 185 7.74 3.18 -8.35
CA GLY A 185 6.94 3.55 -7.18
C GLY A 185 6.51 2.36 -6.35
N ILE A 186 6.06 1.26 -6.98
CA ILE A 186 5.70 0.01 -6.30
C ILE A 186 6.89 -0.53 -5.50
N LYS A 187 8.06 -0.64 -6.13
CA LYS A 187 9.29 -1.10 -5.45
C LYS A 187 9.68 -0.18 -4.30
N LYS A 188 9.66 1.14 -4.52
CA LYS A 188 9.97 2.12 -3.47
C LYS A 188 9.00 2.03 -2.29
N ALA A 189 7.70 1.91 -2.56
CA ALA A 189 6.69 1.77 -1.53
C ALA A 189 6.87 0.46 -0.76
N ALA A 190 7.19 -0.64 -1.44
CA ALA A 190 7.46 -1.93 -0.81
C ALA A 190 8.66 -1.86 0.14
N GLU A 191 9.75 -1.18 -0.23
CA GLU A 191 10.90 -0.98 0.67
C GLU A 191 10.52 -0.15 1.91
N ASN A 192 9.64 0.84 1.79
CA ASN A 192 9.16 1.58 2.96
C ASN A 192 8.34 0.68 3.91
N ILE A 193 7.54 -0.23 3.37
CA ILE A 193 6.77 -1.21 4.17
C ILE A 193 7.70 -2.28 4.77
N LYS A 194 8.76 -2.70 4.07
CA LYS A 194 9.79 -3.58 4.65
C LYS A 194 10.52 -2.93 5.81
N ALA A 195 10.86 -1.65 5.71
CA ALA A 195 11.45 -0.90 6.82
C ALA A 195 10.49 -0.83 8.03
N LEU A 196 9.18 -0.75 7.80
CA LEU A 196 8.16 -0.82 8.85
C LEU A 196 8.10 -2.20 9.51
N ILE A 197 8.16 -3.28 8.72
CA ILE A 197 8.25 -4.66 9.23
C ILE A 197 9.51 -4.82 10.11
N GLU A 198 10.68 -4.40 9.61
CA GLU A 198 11.95 -4.48 10.34
C GLU A 198 11.93 -3.68 11.64
N HIS A 199 11.22 -2.55 11.66
CA HIS A 199 11.01 -1.77 12.88
C HIS A 199 10.22 -2.55 13.93
N GLU A 200 9.10 -3.19 13.58
CA GLU A 200 8.33 -4.00 14.53
C GLU A 200 9.13 -5.22 15.01
N MET A 201 9.92 -5.83 14.13
CA MET A 201 10.87 -6.90 14.49
C MET A 201 11.91 -6.43 15.50
N LYS A 202 12.49 -5.25 15.30
CA LYS A 202 13.45 -4.66 16.24
C LYS A 202 12.83 -4.33 17.60
N ASN A 203 11.53 -4.05 17.63
CA ASN A 203 10.77 -3.80 18.85
C ASN A 203 10.17 -5.07 19.48
N GLY A 204 10.56 -6.26 18.99
CA GLY A 204 10.29 -7.54 19.65
C GLY A 204 9.13 -8.35 19.08
N ILE A 205 8.48 -7.91 17.99
CA ILE A 205 7.45 -8.70 17.30
C ILE A 205 8.09 -9.45 16.12
N PRO A 206 8.32 -10.77 16.20
CA PRO A 206 9.03 -11.49 15.14
C PRO A 206 8.22 -11.54 13.83
N ALA A 207 8.89 -11.69 12.69
CA ALA A 207 8.27 -11.65 11.36
C ALA A 207 7.08 -12.63 11.20
N ASN A 208 7.20 -13.84 11.74
CA ASN A 208 6.16 -14.86 11.72
C ASN A 208 4.94 -14.54 12.63
N ARG A 209 4.94 -13.37 13.28
CA ARG A 209 3.83 -12.78 14.04
C ARG A 209 3.35 -11.46 13.41
N ILE A 210 3.82 -11.15 12.21
CA ILE A 210 3.43 -9.97 11.44
C ILE A 210 2.58 -10.42 10.24
N VAL A 211 1.37 -9.87 10.14
CA VAL A 211 0.50 -10.00 8.97
C VAL A 211 0.50 -8.68 8.21
N LEU A 212 0.65 -8.77 6.88
CA LEU A 212 0.44 -7.63 6.00
C LEU A 212 -1.00 -7.67 5.46
N GLY A 213 -1.66 -6.54 5.41
CA GLY A 213 -3.03 -6.46 4.91
C GLY A 213 -3.26 -5.22 4.09
N GLY A 214 -4.32 -5.18 3.32
CA GLY A 214 -4.73 -3.94 2.68
C GLY A 214 -5.94 -4.09 1.78
N PHE A 215 -6.48 -2.93 1.41
CA PHE A 215 -7.63 -2.81 0.51
C PHE A 215 -7.22 -2.15 -0.81
N SER A 216 -7.74 -2.66 -1.93
CA SER A 216 -7.50 -2.09 -3.27
C SER A 216 -6.01 -1.88 -3.54
N GLN A 217 -5.56 -0.67 -3.86
CA GLN A 217 -4.14 -0.35 -4.04
C GLN A 217 -3.25 -0.77 -2.86
N GLY A 218 -3.71 -0.58 -1.62
CA GLY A 218 -2.97 -0.99 -0.43
C GLY A 218 -2.86 -2.51 -0.31
N GLY A 219 -3.93 -3.24 -0.66
CA GLY A 219 -3.89 -4.70 -0.73
C GLY A 219 -2.92 -5.21 -1.78
N ALA A 220 -2.85 -4.52 -2.92
CA ALA A 220 -1.92 -4.82 -4.00
C ALA A 220 -0.46 -4.62 -3.56
N LEU A 221 -0.17 -3.52 -2.85
CA LEU A 221 1.15 -3.27 -2.26
C LEU A 221 1.51 -4.31 -1.19
N SER A 222 0.56 -4.72 -0.35
CA SER A 222 0.76 -5.73 0.68
C SER A 222 1.11 -7.09 0.07
N LEU A 223 0.44 -7.51 -1.01
CA LEU A 223 0.79 -8.71 -1.77
C LEU A 223 2.22 -8.63 -2.32
N TYR A 224 2.54 -7.58 -3.07
CA TYR A 224 3.88 -7.43 -3.66
C TYR A 224 4.98 -7.40 -2.59
N THR A 225 4.75 -6.67 -1.49
CA THR A 225 5.73 -6.52 -0.42
C THR A 225 5.98 -7.85 0.29
N ALA A 226 4.92 -8.56 0.70
CA ALA A 226 5.06 -9.81 1.42
C ALA A 226 5.71 -10.91 0.57
N LEU A 227 5.36 -11.02 -0.71
CA LEU A 227 5.94 -12.00 -1.63
C LEU A 227 7.42 -11.72 -1.95
N THR A 228 7.87 -10.47 -1.82
CA THR A 228 9.27 -10.06 -2.07
C THR A 228 10.06 -9.78 -0.78
N CYS A 229 9.46 -10.00 0.39
CA CYS A 229 10.08 -9.76 1.69
C CYS A 229 11.06 -10.89 2.02
N PRO A 230 12.31 -10.61 2.43
CA PRO A 230 13.26 -11.66 2.84
C PRO A 230 12.89 -12.30 4.18
N HIS A 231 12.02 -11.67 4.99
CA HIS A 231 11.59 -12.18 6.28
C HIS A 231 10.33 -13.05 6.14
N PRO A 232 10.25 -14.19 6.85
CA PRO A 232 9.09 -15.09 6.78
C PRO A 232 7.92 -14.49 7.57
N LEU A 233 7.08 -13.70 6.89
CA LEU A 233 5.87 -13.13 7.48
C LEU A 233 4.85 -14.22 7.81
N ALA A 234 3.91 -13.93 8.71
CA ALA A 234 2.85 -14.87 9.07
C ALA A 234 1.88 -15.12 7.89
N GLY A 235 1.44 -14.04 7.26
CA GLY A 235 0.47 -14.11 6.17
C GLY A 235 0.02 -12.76 5.63
N ILE A 236 -0.96 -12.82 4.72
CA ILE A 236 -1.49 -11.68 3.98
C ILE A 236 -3.02 -11.66 4.03
N VAL A 237 -3.61 -10.49 4.25
CA VAL A 237 -5.04 -10.21 4.06
C VAL A 237 -5.22 -9.23 2.90
N ALA A 238 -5.65 -9.72 1.74
CA ALA A 238 -5.73 -8.97 0.49
C ALA A 238 -7.20 -8.73 0.08
N LEU A 239 -7.71 -7.52 0.28
CA LEU A 239 -9.12 -7.20 0.06
C LEU A 239 -9.32 -6.40 -1.24
N SER A 240 -10.17 -6.91 -2.14
CA SER A 240 -10.59 -6.27 -3.40
C SER A 240 -9.44 -5.65 -4.20
N CYS A 241 -8.37 -6.42 -4.41
CA CYS A 241 -7.12 -5.97 -5.01
C CYS A 241 -6.59 -6.90 -6.10
N TRP A 242 -5.37 -6.60 -6.60
CA TRP A 242 -4.64 -7.38 -7.60
C TRP A 242 -3.19 -7.58 -7.17
N LEU A 243 -2.45 -8.48 -7.82
CA LEU A 243 -1.00 -8.58 -7.68
C LEU A 243 -0.29 -7.63 -8.67
N PRO A 244 0.41 -6.58 -8.21
CA PRO A 244 1.20 -5.73 -9.09
C PRO A 244 2.38 -6.48 -9.71
N LEU A 245 2.77 -6.08 -10.92
CA LEU A 245 3.89 -6.65 -11.66
C LEU A 245 3.79 -8.18 -11.80
N HIS A 246 2.55 -8.69 -11.89
CA HIS A 246 2.24 -10.12 -11.83
C HIS A 246 3.02 -10.99 -12.84
N ARG A 247 3.47 -10.39 -13.96
CA ARG A 247 4.27 -11.07 -15.00
C ARG A 247 5.68 -11.44 -14.53
N ALA A 248 6.22 -10.76 -13.51
CA ALA A 248 7.51 -11.08 -12.93
C ALA A 248 7.46 -12.28 -11.95
N PHE A 249 6.26 -12.76 -11.61
CA PHE A 249 6.06 -13.90 -10.71
C PHE A 249 5.88 -15.21 -11.49
N PRO A 250 6.46 -16.33 -11.02
CA PRO A 250 6.99 -16.54 -9.66
C PRO A 250 8.44 -16.11 -9.40
N GLN A 251 9.22 -15.73 -10.42
CA GLN A 251 10.67 -15.52 -10.30
C GLN A 251 11.06 -14.36 -9.37
N ALA A 252 10.20 -13.34 -9.24
CA ALA A 252 10.40 -12.22 -8.34
C ALA A 252 10.16 -12.55 -6.85
N ALA A 253 9.50 -13.68 -6.54
CA ALA A 253 9.18 -14.03 -5.16
C ALA A 253 10.44 -14.44 -4.37
N ASN A 254 10.48 -14.07 -3.09
CA ASN A 254 11.52 -14.50 -2.18
C ASN A 254 11.27 -15.95 -1.73
N GLY A 255 12.34 -16.70 -1.39
CA GLY A 255 12.22 -18.07 -0.89
C GLY A 255 11.41 -18.20 0.40
N SER A 256 11.37 -17.15 1.23
CA SER A 256 10.55 -17.05 2.45
C SER A 256 9.04 -17.02 2.19
N ALA A 257 8.60 -16.73 0.95
CA ALA A 257 7.19 -16.53 0.63
C ALA A 257 6.37 -17.83 0.60
N LYS A 258 7.02 -19.01 0.50
CA LYS A 258 6.36 -20.31 0.28
C LYS A 258 5.36 -20.71 1.37
N ASP A 259 5.60 -20.26 2.60
CA ASP A 259 4.83 -20.61 3.79
C ASP A 259 3.82 -19.53 4.21
N LEU A 260 3.69 -18.45 3.43
CA LEU A 260 2.70 -17.41 3.70
C LEU A 260 1.28 -18.00 3.68
N ALA A 261 0.49 -17.68 4.70
CA ALA A 261 -0.95 -17.86 4.62
C ALA A 261 -1.57 -16.65 3.91
N ILE A 262 -2.47 -16.85 2.97
CA ILE A 262 -3.13 -15.75 2.25
C ILE A 262 -4.64 -15.91 2.35
N LEU A 263 -5.30 -14.90 2.90
CA LEU A 263 -6.72 -14.66 2.72
C LEU A 263 -6.90 -13.55 1.69
N GLN A 264 -7.46 -13.89 0.54
CA GLN A 264 -7.87 -12.94 -0.48
C GLN A 264 -9.41 -12.88 -0.52
N CYS A 265 -9.95 -11.68 -0.45
CA CYS A 265 -11.39 -11.42 -0.46
C CYS A 265 -11.75 -10.47 -1.61
N HIS A 266 -12.93 -10.62 -2.20
CA HIS A 266 -13.38 -9.77 -3.30
C HIS A 266 -14.90 -9.65 -3.39
N GLY A 267 -15.42 -8.45 -3.66
CA GLY A 267 -16.83 -8.26 -4.00
C GLY A 267 -17.15 -8.73 -5.43
N GLU A 268 -18.23 -9.49 -5.62
CA GLU A 268 -18.56 -10.04 -6.95
C GLU A 268 -19.03 -8.98 -7.95
N LEU A 269 -19.57 -7.86 -7.45
CA LEU A 269 -20.06 -6.73 -8.25
C LEU A 269 -19.12 -5.53 -8.23
N ASP A 270 -17.83 -5.74 -7.93
CA ASP A 270 -16.83 -4.67 -7.86
C ASP A 270 -16.63 -4.01 -9.25
N PRO A 271 -17.01 -2.73 -9.41
CA PRO A 271 -16.87 -2.03 -10.69
C PRO A 271 -15.49 -1.40 -10.90
N MET A 272 -14.66 -1.33 -9.84
CA MET A 272 -13.36 -0.65 -9.85
C MET A 272 -12.22 -1.62 -10.10
N VAL A 273 -12.21 -2.73 -9.36
CA VAL A 273 -11.28 -3.85 -9.53
C VAL A 273 -12.13 -5.06 -9.87
N PRO A 274 -12.33 -5.40 -11.15
CA PRO A 274 -13.20 -6.51 -11.52
C PRO A 274 -12.81 -7.80 -10.80
N VAL A 275 -13.80 -8.54 -10.28
CA VAL A 275 -13.57 -9.80 -9.53
C VAL A 275 -12.70 -10.81 -10.29
N ARG A 276 -12.75 -10.77 -11.63
CA ARG A 276 -11.86 -11.57 -12.50
C ARG A 276 -10.38 -11.30 -12.23
N PHE A 277 -9.98 -10.07 -11.90
CA PHE A 277 -8.59 -9.75 -11.57
C PHE A 277 -8.20 -10.32 -10.20
N GLY A 278 -9.14 -10.32 -9.26
CA GLY A 278 -8.99 -11.05 -8.01
C GLY A 278 -8.75 -12.54 -8.25
N ALA A 279 -9.56 -13.17 -9.12
CA ALA A 279 -9.41 -14.57 -9.47
C ALA A 279 -8.08 -14.90 -10.17
N LEU A 280 -7.65 -14.08 -11.14
CA LEU A 280 -6.34 -14.21 -11.80
C LEU A 280 -5.17 -14.03 -10.81
N THR A 281 -5.34 -13.11 -9.86
CA THR A 281 -4.40 -12.92 -8.76
C THR A 281 -4.33 -14.18 -7.89
N ALA A 282 -5.47 -14.73 -7.46
CA ALA A 282 -5.52 -15.95 -6.64
C ALA A 282 -4.83 -17.13 -7.33
N GLU A 283 -5.06 -17.31 -8.64
CA GLU A 283 -4.39 -18.33 -9.46
C GLU A 283 -2.87 -18.12 -9.47
N LYS A 284 -2.42 -16.88 -9.72
CA LYS A 284 -1.00 -16.54 -9.69
C LYS A 284 -0.38 -16.80 -8.31
N LEU A 285 -1.07 -16.45 -7.23
CA LEU A 285 -0.60 -16.68 -5.86
C LEU A 285 -0.43 -18.17 -5.55
N ARG A 286 -1.34 -19.03 -6.02
CA ARG A 286 -1.21 -20.50 -5.89
C ARG A 286 -0.01 -21.07 -6.65
N SER A 287 0.53 -20.35 -7.64
CA SER A 287 1.77 -20.75 -8.32
C SER A 287 3.06 -20.32 -7.59
N VAL A 288 2.96 -19.38 -6.64
CA VAL A 288 4.09 -18.82 -5.87
C VAL A 288 4.18 -19.44 -4.48
N VAL A 289 3.02 -19.58 -3.84
CA VAL A 289 2.86 -20.03 -2.44
C VAL A 289 2.18 -21.39 -2.45
N THR A 290 2.34 -22.18 -1.38
CA THR A 290 1.66 -23.47 -1.25
C THR A 290 0.14 -23.30 -1.47
N PRO A 291 -0.48 -23.94 -2.49
CA PRO A 291 -1.87 -23.67 -2.87
C PRO A 291 -2.89 -23.82 -1.73
N ALA A 292 -2.68 -24.80 -0.84
CA ALA A 292 -3.54 -25.05 0.33
C ALA A 292 -3.55 -23.89 1.36
N ARG A 293 -2.61 -22.96 1.26
CA ARG A 293 -2.51 -21.78 2.13
C ARG A 293 -3.15 -20.53 1.52
N VAL A 294 -3.68 -20.60 0.29
CA VAL A 294 -4.34 -19.49 -0.40
C VAL A 294 -5.86 -19.69 -0.40
N GLN A 295 -6.57 -18.88 0.38
CA GLN A 295 -8.02 -18.82 0.42
C GLN A 295 -8.49 -17.65 -0.43
N PHE A 296 -9.39 -17.89 -1.39
CA PHE A 296 -10.04 -16.85 -2.19
C PHE A 296 -11.54 -16.89 -1.90
N LYS A 297 -12.07 -15.87 -1.24
CA LYS A 297 -13.49 -15.75 -0.86
C LYS A 297 -14.13 -14.62 -1.68
N THR A 298 -15.23 -14.91 -2.35
CA THR A 298 -16.03 -13.89 -3.03
C THR A 298 -17.31 -13.60 -2.26
N TYR A 299 -17.80 -12.37 -2.34
CA TYR A 299 -18.97 -11.91 -1.61
C TYR A 299 -20.05 -11.43 -2.60
N PRO A 300 -21.16 -12.18 -2.77
CA PRO A 300 -22.26 -11.80 -3.66
C PRO A 300 -22.88 -10.47 -3.28
N GLY A 301 -23.18 -9.64 -4.28
CA GLY A 301 -23.81 -8.32 -4.08
C GLY A 301 -22.89 -7.22 -3.56
N VAL A 302 -21.67 -7.56 -3.15
CA VAL A 302 -20.68 -6.58 -2.65
C VAL A 302 -19.94 -5.96 -3.84
N MET A 303 -19.78 -4.63 -3.80
CA MET A 303 -19.07 -3.84 -4.81
C MET A 303 -17.62 -3.57 -4.35
N HIS A 304 -17.06 -2.39 -4.66
CA HIS A 304 -15.74 -1.97 -4.19
C HIS A 304 -15.76 -1.49 -2.73
N SER A 305 -16.13 -2.37 -1.81
CA SER A 305 -16.22 -2.10 -0.37
C SER A 305 -15.96 -3.38 0.43
N SER A 306 -15.82 -3.25 1.75
CA SER A 306 -15.90 -4.39 2.66
C SER A 306 -17.34 -4.73 3.04
N CYS A 307 -17.52 -5.84 3.75
CA CYS A 307 -18.80 -6.23 4.35
C CYS A 307 -18.60 -7.00 5.68
N PRO A 308 -19.64 -7.14 6.53
CA PRO A 308 -19.51 -7.84 7.81
C PRO A 308 -19.00 -9.29 7.69
N GLN A 309 -19.44 -10.02 6.67
CA GLN A 309 -19.00 -11.40 6.41
C GLN A 309 -17.52 -11.46 5.99
N GLU A 310 -17.04 -10.44 5.28
CA GLU A 310 -15.62 -10.29 4.97
C GLU A 310 -14.80 -10.02 6.23
N MET A 311 -15.25 -9.09 7.08
CA MET A 311 -14.57 -8.78 8.33
C MET A 311 -14.56 -9.97 9.31
N ALA A 312 -15.62 -10.77 9.33
CA ALA A 312 -15.65 -12.03 10.08
C ALA A 312 -14.60 -13.04 9.56
N ALA A 313 -14.48 -13.19 8.23
CA ALA A 313 -13.46 -14.05 7.65
C ALA A 313 -12.03 -13.56 7.95
N VAL A 314 -11.81 -12.24 7.94
CA VAL A 314 -10.53 -11.63 8.35
C VAL A 314 -10.24 -11.93 9.81
N LYS A 315 -11.22 -11.76 10.70
CA LYS A 315 -11.09 -12.07 12.12
C LYS A 315 -10.68 -13.53 12.36
N GLU A 316 -11.43 -14.47 11.80
CA GLU A 316 -11.14 -15.92 11.92
C GLU A 316 -9.73 -16.28 11.40
N PHE A 317 -9.34 -15.67 10.28
CA PHE A 317 -8.01 -15.88 9.70
C PHE A 317 -6.90 -15.38 10.62
N LEU A 318 -7.05 -14.18 11.19
CA LEU A 318 -6.10 -13.60 12.13
C LEU A 318 -6.04 -14.38 13.45
N GLU A 319 -7.18 -14.80 14.01
CA GLU A 319 -7.24 -15.60 15.24
C GLU A 319 -6.47 -16.92 15.10
N LYS A 320 -6.65 -17.60 13.97
CA LYS A 320 -5.96 -18.86 13.69
C LYS A 320 -4.47 -18.67 13.46
N LEU A 321 -4.08 -17.59 12.78
CA LEU A 321 -2.69 -17.35 12.37
C LEU A 321 -1.84 -16.71 13.48
N LEU A 322 -2.48 -15.91 14.35
CA LEU A 322 -1.85 -15.17 15.43
C LEU A 322 -2.47 -15.56 16.78
N PRO A 323 -2.35 -16.83 17.25
CA PRO A 323 -2.88 -17.23 18.55
C PRO A 323 -2.18 -16.49 19.70
N PRO A 324 -2.77 -16.41 20.91
CA PRO A 324 -2.09 -15.92 22.10
C PRO A 324 -0.80 -16.71 22.39
N VAL A 325 0.21 -16.06 22.98
CA VAL A 325 1.51 -16.64 23.35
C VAL A 325 1.85 -16.30 24.79
#